data_AF-A0A381I5P7-F1
#
_entry.id   AF-A0A381I5P7-F1
#
_cell.length_a   1.000
_cell.length_b   1.000
_cell.length_c   1.000
_cell.angle_alpha   90.00
_cell.angle_beta   90.00
_cell.angle_gamma   90.00
#
_symmetry.space_group_name_H-M   'P 1'
#
loop_
_entity.id
_entity.type
_entity.pdbx_description
1 polymer ?
#
loop_
_entity_poly.entity_id
_entity_poly.type
_entity_poly.pdbx_seq_one_letter_code
_entity_poly.pdbx_strand_id
1 'polypeptide(L)'
;MKINNYKNQSIITNPKKFENKYQDLPKTPIELLKVVQSLVIHGDQGKLYGISFNKQQSDEELLRTIPQMLKRIFEINSNPLTIPRNPKQRLVGMCRDYSLLLVSLLRYRGFEARMRAGFANYFESELTYEDHWLVEYYDTLKKRWIRIDAQIDDIQKNYFQINFDTHDVGKTDGFLTGSEAWIRCQQGHAHPDDFGYNKNWKGWHSVKGNLLHDFNNMIGLELLPWDLWTELSSKKYNQLTRAEKNLLDEMAEILSSGNIKIEDLNLLIEKLPEDYLKSIFSQLKILGISEIKELGNPLELEKKFKFTKSINKSIKNSLCHNKSSIYLKGGRQNNLKDVEVTIPKNQITVITGVSGSGKSSLAFDTIYEEGKRRYFENLSNGAKLSEQLQKPEFDLLQGLTPTIAIEQKKGSQNPRSTVGTLTSIWDYLRMLFVSIGKSYCPYCKIPLEKKNNTKNYCPHCQTIFSKINTSTFNANSHTGACHDCNGLGFTYQVNPQLIVKDPTISILDGATYYFGKLRGKSQMVIGW
;
A
#
# COMPACT_ATOMS: atom_id res chain seq x y z
N MET A 1 15.41 2.80 -6.05
CA MET A 1 14.90 1.52 -6.57
C MET A 1 16.11 0.62 -6.78
N LYS A 2 16.12 -0.63 -6.30
CA LYS A 2 17.23 -1.56 -6.61
C LYS A 2 16.84 -2.35 -7.85
N ILE A 3 17.55 -2.14 -8.95
CA ILE A 3 17.42 -2.97 -10.15
C ILE A 3 17.87 -4.37 -9.77
N ASN A 4 17.01 -5.34 -10.04
CA ASN A 4 17.25 -6.73 -9.71
C ASN A 4 17.88 -7.46 -10.91
N ASN A 5 18.59 -8.56 -10.69
CA ASN A 5 19.23 -9.38 -11.74
C ASN A 5 18.20 -10.18 -12.58
N TYR A 6 17.02 -9.60 -12.86
CA TYR A 6 15.93 -10.19 -13.65
C TYR A 6 15.35 -11.52 -13.11
N LYS A 7 15.81 -11.98 -11.94
CA LYS A 7 15.44 -13.26 -11.33
C LYS A 7 14.26 -13.17 -10.36
N ASN A 8 14.21 -12.12 -9.55
CA ASN A 8 13.09 -11.93 -8.59
C ASN A 8 11.97 -11.12 -9.24
N GLN A 9 10.76 -11.34 -8.73
CA GLN A 9 9.56 -10.67 -9.18
C GLN A 9 9.60 -9.15 -8.91
N SER A 10 9.07 -8.37 -9.84
CA SER A 10 8.76 -6.95 -9.69
C SER A 10 7.42 -6.75 -8.96
N ILE A 11 7.07 -5.50 -8.62
CA ILE A 11 5.75 -5.15 -8.08
C ILE A 11 4.59 -5.59 -8.99
N ILE A 12 4.84 -5.69 -10.30
CA ILE A 12 3.87 -6.03 -11.34
C ILE A 12 3.83 -7.55 -11.58
N THR A 13 4.99 -8.20 -11.60
CA THR A 13 5.13 -9.64 -11.91
C THR A 13 4.94 -10.57 -10.72
N ASN A 14 4.97 -10.05 -9.48
CA ASN A 14 4.82 -10.87 -8.27
C ASN A 14 3.39 -11.45 -8.15
N PRO A 15 3.22 -12.79 -8.09
CA PRO A 15 1.90 -13.41 -7.98
C PRO A 15 1.20 -13.19 -6.63
N LYS A 16 1.92 -12.69 -5.61
CA LYS A 16 1.43 -12.40 -4.26
C LYS A 16 0.63 -13.58 -3.70
N LYS A 17 -0.63 -13.37 -3.35
CA LYS A 17 -1.54 -14.39 -2.79
C LYS A 17 -1.79 -15.61 -3.69
N PHE A 18 -1.41 -15.55 -4.97
CA PHE A 18 -1.53 -16.65 -5.92
C PHE A 18 -0.25 -17.47 -6.10
N GLU A 19 0.80 -17.20 -5.32
CA GLU A 19 2.07 -17.93 -5.43
C GLU A 19 1.90 -19.45 -5.28
N ASN A 20 0.98 -19.90 -4.42
CA ASN A 20 0.63 -21.32 -4.28
C ASN A 20 0.11 -21.96 -5.58
N LYS A 21 -0.45 -21.16 -6.51
CA LYS A 21 -0.94 -21.65 -7.81
C LYS A 21 0.19 -21.95 -8.81
N TYR A 22 1.43 -21.60 -8.48
CA TYR A 22 2.59 -21.82 -9.36
C TYR A 22 3.33 -23.13 -9.07
N GLN A 23 2.97 -23.85 -7.99
CA GLN A 23 3.65 -25.06 -7.52
C GLN A 23 3.71 -26.16 -8.60
N ASP A 24 2.59 -26.39 -9.30
CA ASP A 24 2.47 -27.48 -10.28
C ASP A 24 2.88 -27.08 -11.71
N LEU A 25 3.42 -25.87 -11.90
CA LEU A 25 3.83 -25.43 -13.23
C LEU A 25 4.94 -26.34 -13.82
N PRO A 26 5.08 -26.36 -15.15
CA PRO A 26 6.22 -26.99 -15.81
C PRO A 26 7.58 -26.39 -15.43
N LYS A 27 8.67 -27.08 -15.78
CA LYS A 27 10.04 -26.64 -15.44
C LYS A 27 10.76 -25.98 -16.60
N THR A 28 10.33 -26.19 -17.85
CA THR A 28 11.02 -25.67 -19.03
C THR A 28 10.36 -24.40 -19.56
N PRO A 29 11.12 -23.43 -20.13
CA PRO A 29 10.56 -22.22 -20.72
C PRO A 29 9.46 -22.48 -21.77
N ILE A 30 9.66 -23.49 -22.62
CA ILE A 30 8.72 -23.83 -23.71
C ILE A 30 7.40 -24.39 -23.16
N GLU A 31 7.44 -25.21 -22.10
CA GLU A 31 6.20 -25.69 -21.48
C GLU A 31 5.47 -24.58 -20.73
N LEU A 32 6.19 -23.65 -20.10
CA LEU A 32 5.60 -22.46 -19.48
C LEU A 32 4.95 -21.55 -20.52
N LEU A 33 5.57 -21.39 -21.68
CA LEU A 33 4.99 -20.68 -22.82
C LEU A 33 3.65 -21.28 -23.24
N LYS A 34 3.58 -22.61 -23.41
CA LYS A 34 2.33 -23.31 -23.75
C LYS A 34 1.24 -23.09 -22.70
N VAL A 35 1.62 -23.05 -21.42
CA VAL A 35 0.69 -22.66 -20.35
C VAL A 35 0.16 -21.27 -20.66
N VAL A 36 1.00 -20.24 -20.79
CA VAL A 36 0.59 -18.85 -21.05
C VAL A 36 -0.33 -18.71 -22.26
N GLN A 37 0.03 -19.32 -23.40
CA GLN A 37 -0.77 -19.31 -24.63
C GLN A 37 -2.17 -19.93 -24.44
N SER A 38 -2.31 -20.85 -23.48
CA SER A 38 -3.60 -21.44 -23.12
C SER A 38 -4.42 -20.60 -22.13
N LEU A 39 -3.86 -19.55 -21.53
CA LEU A 39 -4.53 -18.72 -20.52
C LEU A 39 -4.95 -17.35 -21.04
N VAL A 40 -4.25 -16.80 -22.04
CA VAL A 40 -4.49 -15.46 -22.59
C VAL A 40 -4.93 -15.56 -24.05
N ILE A 41 -5.77 -14.62 -24.50
CA ILE A 41 -6.17 -14.44 -25.89
C ILE A 41 -6.09 -12.97 -26.27
N HIS A 42 -5.53 -12.65 -27.44
CA HIS A 42 -5.42 -11.28 -27.91
C HIS A 42 -6.81 -10.70 -28.25
N GLY A 43 -7.15 -9.52 -27.71
CA GLY A 43 -8.48 -8.91 -27.85
C GLY A 43 -8.90 -8.66 -29.30
N ASP A 44 -7.99 -8.17 -30.13
CA ASP A 44 -8.26 -7.93 -31.56
C ASP A 44 -8.33 -9.20 -32.43
N GLN A 45 -7.85 -10.34 -31.91
CA GLN A 45 -7.65 -11.54 -32.71
C GLN A 45 -8.63 -12.67 -32.38
N GLY A 46 -9.67 -12.40 -31.59
CA GLY A 46 -10.69 -13.40 -31.23
C GLY A 46 -11.31 -14.12 -32.43
N LYS A 47 -11.44 -13.43 -33.58
CA LYS A 47 -11.96 -14.01 -34.83
C LYS A 47 -11.11 -15.17 -35.35
N LEU A 48 -9.79 -15.13 -35.18
CA LEU A 48 -8.88 -16.24 -35.56
C LEU A 48 -9.19 -17.53 -34.80
N TYR A 49 -9.79 -17.39 -33.61
CA TYR A 49 -10.17 -18.48 -32.73
C TYR A 49 -11.68 -18.78 -32.75
N GLY A 50 -12.43 -18.18 -33.69
CA GLY A 50 -13.87 -18.39 -33.83
C GLY A 50 -14.71 -17.79 -32.70
N ILE A 51 -14.23 -16.72 -32.05
CA ILE A 51 -14.92 -16.06 -30.94
C ILE A 51 -14.99 -14.54 -31.13
N SER A 52 -15.95 -13.93 -30.44
CA SER A 52 -16.12 -12.48 -30.35
C SER A 52 -16.26 -12.08 -28.89
N PHE A 53 -15.66 -10.96 -28.51
CA PHE A 53 -15.69 -10.45 -27.15
C PHE A 53 -16.73 -9.34 -27.00
N ASN A 54 -17.36 -9.26 -25.83
CA ASN A 54 -18.16 -8.10 -25.48
C ASN A 54 -17.27 -6.99 -24.90
N LYS A 55 -17.81 -5.77 -24.79
CA LYS A 55 -17.07 -4.59 -24.32
C LYS A 55 -16.47 -4.78 -22.91
N GLN A 56 -17.17 -5.48 -22.01
CA GLN A 56 -16.68 -5.73 -20.65
C GLN A 56 -15.47 -6.67 -20.64
N GLN A 57 -15.37 -7.60 -21.60
CA GLN A 57 -14.20 -8.44 -21.77
C GLN A 57 -13.01 -7.67 -22.34
N SER A 58 -13.24 -6.67 -23.20
CA SER A 58 -12.16 -5.80 -23.69
C SER A 58 -11.50 -4.99 -22.57
N ASP A 59 -12.25 -4.63 -21.52
CA ASP A 59 -11.69 -3.93 -20.35
C ASP A 59 -10.67 -4.80 -19.55
N GLU A 60 -10.57 -6.11 -19.82
CA GLU A 60 -9.57 -6.99 -19.22
C GLU A 60 -8.13 -6.61 -19.62
N GLU A 61 -7.93 -5.93 -20.76
CA GLU A 61 -6.64 -5.38 -21.18
C GLU A 61 -6.13 -4.26 -20.26
N LEU A 62 -6.98 -3.70 -19.40
CA LEU A 62 -6.61 -2.68 -18.43
C LEU A 62 -5.98 -3.27 -17.15
N LEU A 63 -5.93 -4.61 -17.01
CA LEU A 63 -5.32 -5.28 -15.87
C LEU A 63 -3.80 -5.14 -15.91
N ARG A 64 -3.23 -4.52 -14.88
CA ARG A 64 -1.80 -4.16 -14.87
C ARG A 64 -0.92 -5.25 -14.28
N THR A 65 -1.37 -5.93 -13.25
CA THR A 65 -0.50 -6.79 -12.42
C THR A 65 -0.87 -8.26 -12.52
N ILE A 66 0.10 -9.14 -12.30
CA ILE A 66 -0.12 -10.58 -12.26
C ILE A 66 -1.21 -10.99 -11.27
N PRO A 67 -1.31 -10.44 -10.04
CA PRO A 67 -2.42 -10.75 -9.16
C PRO A 67 -3.79 -10.34 -9.71
N GLN A 68 -3.88 -9.24 -10.47
CA GLN A 68 -5.13 -8.85 -11.13
C GLN A 68 -5.48 -9.82 -12.25
N MET A 69 -4.52 -10.15 -13.11
CA MET A 69 -4.68 -11.12 -14.20
C MET A 69 -5.05 -12.52 -13.68
N LEU A 70 -4.30 -13.04 -12.70
CA LEU A 70 -4.56 -14.35 -12.09
C LEU A 70 -5.93 -14.40 -11.42
N LYS A 71 -6.34 -13.33 -10.72
CA LYS A 71 -7.68 -13.23 -10.15
C LYS A 71 -8.73 -13.42 -11.25
N ARG A 72 -8.61 -12.66 -12.34
CA ARG A 72 -9.58 -12.72 -13.44
C ARG A 72 -9.57 -14.08 -14.15
N ILE A 73 -8.38 -14.62 -14.40
CA ILE A 73 -8.15 -15.97 -14.91
C ILE A 73 -8.94 -17.02 -14.10
N PHE A 74 -8.83 -16.99 -12.76
CA PHE A 74 -9.52 -17.95 -11.89
C PHE A 74 -11.02 -17.67 -11.74
N GLU A 75 -11.47 -16.42 -11.93
CA GLU A 75 -12.89 -16.07 -12.01
C GLU A 75 -13.53 -16.62 -13.30
N ILE A 76 -12.79 -16.64 -14.42
CA ILE A 76 -13.25 -17.23 -15.69
C ILE A 76 -13.25 -18.76 -15.61
N ASN A 77 -12.17 -19.35 -15.11
CA ASN A 77 -12.04 -20.80 -14.97
C ASN A 77 -11.14 -21.14 -13.76
N SER A 78 -11.72 -21.83 -12.77
CA SER A 78 -11.07 -22.17 -11.50
C SER A 78 -10.05 -23.31 -11.56
N ASN A 79 -9.93 -24.00 -12.71
CA ASN A 79 -8.98 -25.09 -12.90
C ASN A 79 -7.51 -24.62 -12.74
N PRO A 80 -6.59 -25.54 -12.38
CA PRO A 80 -5.15 -25.24 -12.33
C PRO A 80 -4.64 -24.60 -13.62
N LEU A 81 -3.61 -23.76 -13.50
CA LEU A 81 -3.02 -23.04 -14.65
C LEU A 81 -2.47 -23.98 -15.73
N THR A 82 -2.13 -25.21 -15.37
CA THR A 82 -1.61 -26.23 -16.29
C THR A 82 -2.68 -26.88 -17.15
N ILE A 83 -3.96 -26.70 -16.83
CA ILE A 83 -5.07 -27.22 -17.62
C ILE A 83 -5.37 -26.25 -18.77
N PRO A 84 -5.19 -26.66 -20.04
CA PRO A 84 -5.43 -25.79 -21.19
C PRO A 84 -6.87 -25.27 -21.22
N ARG A 85 -7.05 -24.01 -21.63
CA ARG A 85 -8.37 -23.40 -21.75
C ARG A 85 -8.79 -23.22 -23.19
N ASN A 86 -10.08 -23.46 -23.43
CA ASN A 86 -10.72 -23.07 -24.69
C ASN A 86 -10.66 -21.54 -24.85
N PRO A 87 -10.61 -21.01 -26.09
CA PRO A 87 -10.51 -19.57 -26.34
C PRO A 87 -11.51 -18.70 -25.55
N LYS A 88 -12.77 -19.15 -25.40
CA LYS A 88 -13.81 -18.44 -24.61
C LYS A 88 -13.54 -18.34 -23.11
N GLN A 89 -12.61 -19.15 -22.59
CA GLN A 89 -12.23 -19.25 -21.18
C GLN A 89 -10.85 -18.66 -20.91
N ARG A 90 -10.25 -17.98 -21.90
CA ARG A 90 -8.98 -17.28 -21.75
C ARG A 90 -9.24 -15.83 -21.33
N LEU A 91 -8.29 -15.27 -20.59
CA LEU A 91 -8.24 -13.85 -20.28
C LEU A 91 -8.04 -13.07 -21.58
N VAL A 92 -8.88 -12.08 -21.83
CA VAL A 92 -8.66 -11.14 -22.94
C VAL A 92 -7.53 -10.20 -22.54
N GLY A 93 -6.50 -10.12 -23.38
CA GLY A 93 -5.31 -9.32 -23.15
C GLY A 93 -4.63 -8.94 -24.45
N MET A 94 -3.38 -8.53 -24.35
CA MET A 94 -2.53 -8.17 -25.50
C MET A 94 -1.13 -8.74 -25.39
N CYS A 95 -0.29 -8.53 -26.41
CA CYS A 95 1.12 -8.99 -26.46
C CYS A 95 1.89 -8.81 -25.13
N ARG A 96 1.69 -7.65 -24.50
CA ARG A 96 2.25 -7.31 -23.19
C ARG A 96 1.82 -8.28 -22.09
N ASP A 97 0.57 -8.73 -22.06
CA ASP A 97 0.02 -9.60 -21.00
C ASP A 97 0.51 -11.04 -21.13
N TYR A 98 0.64 -11.56 -22.36
CA TYR A 98 1.33 -12.82 -22.61
C TYR A 98 2.76 -12.76 -22.05
N SER A 99 3.49 -11.70 -22.42
CA SER A 99 4.88 -11.51 -22.00
C SER A 99 5.01 -11.33 -20.49
N LEU A 100 4.13 -10.57 -19.85
CA LEU A 100 4.13 -10.37 -18.40
C LEU A 100 3.90 -11.69 -17.66
N LEU A 101 2.89 -12.47 -18.09
CA LEU A 101 2.57 -13.74 -17.46
C LEU A 101 3.74 -14.72 -17.60
N LEU A 102 4.34 -14.82 -18.79
CA LEU A 102 5.52 -15.67 -19.03
C LEU A 102 6.71 -15.27 -18.17
N VAL A 103 7.03 -13.98 -18.07
CA VAL A 103 8.11 -13.48 -17.19
C VAL A 103 7.85 -13.85 -15.73
N SER A 104 6.61 -13.72 -15.26
CA SER A 104 6.23 -14.13 -13.90
C SER A 104 6.48 -15.62 -13.67
N LEU A 105 6.08 -16.48 -14.62
CA LEU A 105 6.27 -17.93 -14.51
C LEU A 105 7.76 -18.32 -14.54
N LEU A 106 8.53 -17.72 -15.44
CA LEU A 106 9.98 -17.95 -15.60
C LEU A 106 10.74 -17.55 -14.34
N ARG A 107 10.48 -16.35 -13.80
CA ARG A 107 11.11 -15.86 -12.57
C ARG A 107 10.81 -16.76 -11.38
N TYR A 108 9.58 -17.25 -11.25
CA TYR A 108 9.23 -18.23 -10.20
C TYR A 108 10.00 -19.55 -10.35
N ARG A 109 10.27 -19.98 -11.58
CA ARG A 109 11.08 -21.17 -11.88
C ARG A 109 12.59 -20.91 -11.79
N GLY A 110 13.00 -19.69 -11.42
CA GLY A 110 14.38 -19.32 -11.16
C GLY A 110 15.17 -18.88 -12.39
N PHE A 111 14.52 -18.70 -13.54
CA PHE A 111 15.14 -18.11 -14.73
C PHE A 111 15.28 -16.60 -14.56
N GLU A 112 16.38 -16.05 -15.06
CA GLU A 112 16.51 -14.61 -15.28
C GLU A 112 15.68 -14.26 -16.50
N ALA A 113 14.62 -13.46 -16.32
CA ALA A 113 13.69 -13.12 -17.39
C ALA A 113 13.26 -11.65 -17.33
N ARG A 114 13.12 -11.04 -18.51
CA ARG A 114 12.76 -9.63 -18.69
C ARG A 114 11.88 -9.46 -19.92
N MET A 115 11.06 -8.40 -19.91
CA MET A 115 10.26 -8.03 -21.09
C MET A 115 11.05 -7.07 -21.97
N ARG A 116 10.83 -7.13 -23.28
CA ARG A 116 11.31 -6.16 -24.24
C ARG A 116 10.13 -5.52 -24.95
N ALA A 117 10.12 -4.19 -25.00
CA ALA A 117 9.14 -3.44 -25.78
C ALA A 117 9.78 -3.00 -27.10
N GLY A 118 9.00 -2.99 -28.17
CA GLY A 118 9.51 -2.71 -29.50
C GLY A 118 8.43 -2.87 -30.55
N PHE A 119 8.83 -3.35 -31.72
CA PHE A 119 7.94 -3.47 -32.86
C PHE A 119 8.25 -4.71 -33.71
N ALA A 120 7.22 -5.30 -34.28
CA ALA A 120 7.29 -6.49 -35.13
C ALA A 120 6.75 -6.19 -36.54
N ASN A 121 7.39 -6.74 -37.58
CA ASN A 121 6.93 -6.61 -38.97
C ASN A 121 6.33 -7.91 -39.55
N TYR A 122 6.12 -8.92 -38.72
CA TYR A 122 5.56 -10.22 -39.12
C TYR A 122 4.07 -10.36 -38.82
N PHE A 123 3.38 -9.23 -38.60
CA PHE A 123 1.93 -9.15 -38.50
C PHE A 123 1.34 -8.57 -39.79
N GLU A 124 0.11 -8.97 -40.12
CA GLU A 124 -0.66 -8.34 -41.19
C GLU A 124 -1.19 -6.98 -40.68
N SER A 125 -0.38 -5.93 -40.87
CA SER A 125 -0.63 -4.59 -40.34
C SER A 125 -0.67 -3.54 -41.46
N GLU A 126 -1.37 -2.44 -41.21
CA GLU A 126 -1.34 -1.27 -42.11
C GLU A 126 -0.04 -0.46 -41.97
N LEU A 127 0.80 -0.81 -41.00
CA LEU A 127 2.12 -0.23 -40.73
C LEU A 127 3.22 -1.23 -41.06
N THR A 128 4.44 -0.74 -41.29
CA THR A 128 5.62 -1.59 -41.51
C THR A 128 5.99 -2.36 -40.24
N TYR A 129 5.85 -1.72 -39.07
CA TYR A 129 6.21 -2.28 -37.78
C TYR A 129 5.12 -1.97 -36.75
N GLU A 130 4.51 -3.02 -36.19
CA GLU A 130 3.47 -2.94 -35.17
C GLU A 130 4.04 -3.05 -33.76
N ASP A 131 3.55 -2.23 -32.81
CA ASP A 131 3.91 -2.27 -31.39
C ASP A 131 3.82 -3.69 -30.82
N HIS A 132 4.90 -4.20 -30.23
CA HIS A 132 4.95 -5.58 -29.75
C HIS A 132 5.85 -5.79 -28.52
N TRP A 133 5.49 -6.77 -27.69
CA TRP A 133 6.22 -7.12 -26.48
C TRP A 133 6.67 -8.56 -26.52
N LEU A 134 7.97 -8.77 -26.28
CA LEU A 134 8.60 -10.09 -26.22
C LEU A 134 9.21 -10.36 -24.85
N VAL A 135 9.58 -11.61 -24.61
CA VAL A 135 10.28 -12.04 -23.41
C VAL A 135 11.71 -12.44 -23.76
N GLU A 136 12.68 -11.96 -22.98
CA GLU A 136 14.03 -12.48 -22.99
C GLU A 136 14.28 -13.26 -21.69
N TYR A 137 14.75 -14.50 -21.80
CA TYR A 137 15.24 -15.26 -20.65
C TYR A 137 16.69 -15.69 -20.87
N TYR A 138 17.48 -15.73 -19.80
CA TYR A 138 18.88 -16.13 -19.88
C TYR A 138 18.99 -17.65 -19.88
N ASP A 139 19.49 -18.23 -20.98
CA ASP A 139 19.78 -19.65 -21.08
C ASP A 139 21.22 -19.89 -20.63
N THR A 140 21.36 -20.59 -19.50
CA THR A 140 22.67 -20.85 -18.88
C THR A 140 23.51 -21.87 -19.65
N LEU A 141 22.88 -22.73 -20.46
CA LEU A 141 23.58 -23.71 -21.30
C LEU A 141 24.13 -23.02 -22.55
N LYS A 142 23.30 -22.20 -23.22
CA LYS A 142 23.69 -21.42 -24.39
C LYS A 142 24.49 -20.15 -24.03
N LYS A 143 24.52 -19.76 -22.74
CA LYS A 143 25.18 -18.56 -22.20
C LYS A 143 24.77 -17.26 -22.89
N ARG A 144 23.49 -17.16 -23.27
CA ARG A 144 22.92 -15.97 -23.92
C ARG A 144 21.46 -15.79 -23.58
N TRP A 145 20.97 -14.59 -23.81
CA TRP A 145 19.53 -14.32 -23.82
C TRP A 145 18.87 -15.01 -25.02
N ILE A 146 17.77 -15.70 -24.75
CA ILE A 146 16.86 -16.29 -25.71
C ILE A 146 15.61 -15.42 -25.73
N ARG A 147 15.16 -15.04 -26.92
CA ARG A 147 14.00 -14.17 -27.11
C ARG A 147 12.81 -15.03 -27.55
N ILE A 148 11.74 -14.99 -26.78
CA ILE A 148 10.50 -15.72 -27.05
C ILE A 148 9.39 -14.71 -27.36
N ASP A 149 8.62 -15.01 -28.40
CA ASP A 149 7.30 -14.43 -28.59
C ASP A 149 6.25 -15.21 -27.81
N ALA A 150 5.77 -14.61 -26.72
CA ALA A 150 4.82 -15.24 -25.83
C ALA A 150 3.42 -15.34 -26.42
N GLN A 151 3.10 -14.48 -27.39
CA GLN A 151 1.78 -14.39 -28.01
C GLN A 151 1.61 -15.48 -29.06
N ILE A 152 2.55 -15.61 -30.00
CA ILE A 152 2.39 -16.41 -31.23
C ILE A 152 2.25 -17.91 -30.94
N ASP A 153 1.02 -18.40 -30.97
CA ASP A 153 0.71 -19.84 -30.99
C ASP A 153 0.66 -20.41 -32.42
N ASP A 154 0.40 -21.72 -32.54
CA ASP A 154 0.36 -22.40 -33.84
C ASP A 154 -0.72 -21.84 -34.80
N ILE A 155 -1.84 -21.30 -34.27
CA ILE A 155 -2.91 -20.73 -35.09
C ILE A 155 -2.43 -19.40 -35.68
N GLN A 156 -1.85 -18.53 -34.85
CA GLN A 156 -1.29 -17.25 -35.30
C GLN A 156 -0.11 -17.45 -36.24
N LYS A 157 0.77 -18.43 -35.94
CA LYS A 157 1.91 -18.76 -36.79
C LYS A 157 1.49 -19.12 -38.21
N ASN A 158 0.44 -19.94 -38.34
CA ASN A 158 -0.14 -20.32 -39.63
C ASN A 158 -0.85 -19.14 -40.32
N TYR A 159 -1.62 -18.34 -39.57
CA TYR A 159 -2.35 -17.20 -40.12
C TYR A 159 -1.41 -16.12 -40.69
N PHE A 160 -0.40 -15.72 -39.91
CA PHE A 160 0.58 -14.70 -40.30
C PHE A 160 1.74 -15.23 -41.14
N GLN A 161 1.74 -16.54 -41.47
CA GLN A 161 2.79 -17.20 -42.28
C GLN A 161 4.20 -17.02 -41.69
N ILE A 162 4.31 -17.12 -40.37
CA ILE A 162 5.58 -16.94 -39.66
C ILE A 162 6.47 -18.19 -39.83
N ASN A 163 7.58 -18.02 -40.56
CA ASN A 163 8.49 -19.11 -40.95
C ASN A 163 9.76 -19.23 -40.09
N PHE A 164 9.91 -18.44 -39.03
CA PHE A 164 11.04 -18.50 -38.09
C PHE A 164 10.66 -19.19 -36.77
N ASP A 165 11.65 -19.39 -35.89
CA ASP A 165 11.43 -19.95 -34.56
C ASP A 165 10.97 -18.88 -33.57
N THR A 166 9.69 -18.93 -33.19
CA THR A 166 9.10 -17.99 -32.22
C THR A 166 9.57 -18.24 -30.78
N HIS A 167 10.27 -19.36 -30.54
CA HIS A 167 10.89 -19.68 -29.25
C HIS A 167 12.33 -19.15 -29.11
N ASP A 168 12.94 -18.67 -30.19
CA ASP A 168 14.30 -18.10 -30.22
C ASP A 168 14.38 -17.06 -31.36
N VAL A 169 13.56 -16.00 -31.24
CA VAL A 169 13.41 -14.93 -32.23
C VAL A 169 14.75 -14.24 -32.45
N GLY A 170 15.31 -14.43 -33.64
CA GLY A 170 16.57 -13.86 -34.07
C GLY A 170 16.48 -12.36 -34.38
N LYS A 171 17.65 -11.74 -34.57
CA LYS A 171 17.74 -10.30 -34.93
C LYS A 171 17.17 -9.97 -36.31
N THR A 172 17.13 -10.96 -37.19
CA THR A 172 16.61 -10.82 -38.56
C THR A 172 15.15 -11.23 -38.69
N ASP A 173 14.55 -11.75 -37.62
CA ASP A 173 13.21 -12.34 -37.63
C ASP A 173 12.12 -11.29 -37.41
N GLY A 174 12.39 -10.04 -37.81
CA GLY A 174 11.36 -9.02 -37.93
C GLY A 174 10.97 -8.26 -36.67
N PHE A 175 11.61 -8.50 -35.52
CA PHE A 175 11.42 -7.71 -34.31
C PHE A 175 12.56 -6.72 -34.07
N LEU A 176 12.20 -5.47 -33.79
CA LEU A 176 13.11 -4.39 -33.38
C LEU A 176 12.75 -3.93 -31.97
N THR A 177 13.72 -3.83 -31.07
CA THR A 177 13.48 -3.20 -29.76
C THR A 177 13.16 -1.71 -29.93
N GLY A 178 12.54 -1.09 -28.93
CA GLY A 178 12.29 0.36 -28.94
C GLY A 178 13.58 1.18 -29.15
N SER A 179 14.71 0.69 -28.61
CA SER A 179 16.03 1.26 -28.85
C SER A 179 16.54 1.11 -30.28
N GLU A 180 16.39 -0.06 -30.91
CA GLU A 180 16.79 -0.27 -32.31
C GLU A 180 15.94 0.59 -33.26
N ALA A 181 14.63 0.70 -33.02
CA ALA A 181 13.73 1.57 -33.78
C ALA A 181 14.11 3.05 -33.64
N TRP A 182 14.41 3.51 -32.41
CA TRP A 182 14.88 4.87 -32.15
C TRP A 182 16.16 5.20 -32.92
N ILE A 183 17.17 4.34 -32.83
CA ILE A 183 18.47 4.52 -33.51
C ILE A 183 18.27 4.59 -35.03
N ARG A 184 17.46 3.69 -35.61
CA ARG A 184 17.16 3.70 -37.05
C ARG A 184 16.48 4.99 -37.50
N CYS A 185 15.55 5.51 -36.70
CA CYS A 185 14.89 6.79 -37.00
C CYS A 185 15.87 7.96 -36.92
N GLN A 186 16.73 8.00 -35.90
CA GLN A 186 17.74 9.07 -35.75
C GLN A 186 18.77 9.07 -36.88
N GLN A 187 19.14 7.89 -37.37
CA GLN A 187 20.09 7.72 -38.48
C GLN A 187 19.46 7.90 -39.86
N GLY A 188 18.14 8.11 -39.96
CA GLY A 188 17.42 8.22 -41.22
C GLY A 188 17.30 6.90 -42.00
N HIS A 189 17.51 5.76 -41.33
CA HIS A 189 17.37 4.43 -41.93
C HIS A 189 15.92 3.91 -41.90
N ALA A 190 15.03 4.55 -41.12
CA ALA A 190 13.60 4.28 -41.11
C ALA A 190 12.83 5.59 -40.84
N HIS A 191 11.60 5.68 -41.33
CA HIS A 191 10.75 6.82 -41.04
C HIS A 191 9.95 6.55 -39.75
N PRO A 192 9.77 7.51 -38.83
CA PRO A 192 9.02 7.28 -37.59
C PRO A 192 7.59 6.78 -37.82
N ASP A 193 6.94 7.19 -38.92
CA ASP A 193 5.58 6.75 -39.26
C ASP A 193 5.50 5.28 -39.71
N ASP A 194 6.64 4.60 -39.88
CA ASP A 194 6.70 3.17 -40.12
C ASP A 194 6.33 2.37 -38.86
N PHE A 195 6.37 3.01 -37.68
CA PHE A 195 6.24 2.40 -36.36
C PHE A 195 4.99 2.87 -35.63
N GLY A 196 4.21 1.94 -35.08
CA GLY A 196 3.05 2.24 -34.22
C GLY A 196 2.10 1.07 -34.03
N TYR A 197 0.92 1.33 -33.47
CA TYR A 197 -0.14 0.33 -33.34
C TYR A 197 -1.14 0.40 -34.50
N ASN A 198 -1.47 1.61 -34.97
CA ASN A 198 -2.34 1.81 -36.12
C ASN A 198 -2.10 3.18 -36.78
N LYS A 199 -2.82 3.49 -37.86
CA LYS A 199 -2.69 4.77 -38.60
C LYS A 199 -2.85 6.03 -37.72
N ASN A 200 -3.63 5.95 -36.64
CA ASN A 200 -3.85 7.07 -35.72
C ASN A 200 -2.80 7.14 -34.59
N TRP A 201 -2.12 6.03 -34.30
CA TRP A 201 -1.15 5.87 -33.21
C TRP A 201 0.19 5.38 -33.75
N LYS A 202 0.90 6.27 -34.45
CA LYS A 202 2.20 6.02 -35.08
C LYS A 202 3.15 7.22 -34.95
N GLY A 203 4.39 7.06 -35.41
CA GLY A 203 5.34 8.15 -35.50
C GLY A 203 6.26 8.24 -34.29
N TRP A 204 6.90 9.40 -34.12
CA TRP A 204 7.82 9.66 -33.01
C TRP A 204 7.22 9.43 -31.62
N HIS A 205 5.90 9.57 -31.47
CA HIS A 205 5.22 9.25 -30.22
C HIS A 205 5.38 7.77 -29.86
N SER A 206 5.11 6.87 -30.82
CA SER A 206 5.24 5.42 -30.64
C SER A 206 6.70 5.00 -30.49
N VAL A 207 7.61 5.51 -31.32
CA VAL A 207 9.05 5.19 -31.24
C VAL A 207 9.65 5.58 -29.88
N LYS A 208 9.37 6.80 -29.41
CA LYS A 208 9.80 7.27 -28.09
C LYS A 208 9.10 6.50 -26.97
N GLY A 209 7.80 6.25 -27.10
CA GLY A 209 7.00 5.53 -26.12
C GLY A 209 7.55 4.13 -25.88
N ASN A 210 7.81 3.36 -26.95
CA ASN A 210 8.38 2.03 -26.85
C ASN A 210 9.83 2.02 -26.36
N LEU A 211 10.65 3.03 -26.68
CA LEU A 211 11.97 3.18 -26.05
C LEU A 211 11.86 3.33 -24.52
N LEU A 212 10.96 4.20 -24.05
CA LEU A 212 10.73 4.41 -22.62
C LEU A 212 10.12 3.17 -21.95
N HIS A 213 9.21 2.46 -22.62
CA HIS A 213 8.67 1.20 -22.11
C HIS A 213 9.73 0.10 -22.05
N ASP A 214 10.63 0.02 -23.03
CA ASP A 214 11.74 -0.95 -23.00
C ASP A 214 12.68 -0.65 -21.83
N PHE A 215 13.00 0.63 -21.60
CA PHE A 215 13.72 1.06 -20.41
C PHE A 215 12.98 0.71 -19.10
N ASN A 216 11.69 1.02 -19.01
CA ASN A 216 10.87 0.74 -17.84
C ASN A 216 10.82 -0.77 -17.54
N ASN A 217 10.71 -1.61 -18.56
CA ASN A 217 10.81 -3.06 -18.42
C ASN A 217 12.17 -3.48 -17.83
N MET A 218 13.28 -2.85 -18.25
CA MET A 218 14.62 -3.16 -17.74
C MET A 218 14.82 -2.82 -16.26
N ILE A 219 14.06 -1.86 -15.72
CA ILE A 219 14.12 -1.52 -14.30
C ILE A 219 13.04 -2.25 -13.48
N GLY A 220 12.17 -3.06 -14.10
CA GLY A 220 11.11 -3.80 -13.40
C GLY A 220 9.81 -3.01 -13.22
N LEU A 221 9.54 -2.08 -14.13
CA LEU A 221 8.27 -1.37 -14.29
C LEU A 221 7.64 -1.81 -15.62
N GLU A 222 7.11 -3.03 -15.66
CA GLU A 222 6.44 -3.59 -16.83
C GLU A 222 5.04 -2.96 -17.04
N LEU A 223 4.96 -1.68 -17.46
CA LEU A 223 3.73 -0.90 -17.59
C LEU A 223 2.84 -1.33 -18.79
N LEU A 224 1.62 -0.79 -18.89
CA LEU A 224 0.78 -0.96 -20.09
C LEU A 224 1.25 -0.03 -21.24
N PRO A 225 0.95 -0.36 -22.51
CA PRO A 225 1.40 0.44 -23.66
C PRO A 225 0.99 1.92 -23.60
N TRP A 226 -0.19 2.23 -23.05
CA TRP A 226 -0.70 3.61 -22.92
C TRP A 226 -0.34 4.29 -21.59
N ASP A 227 0.41 3.65 -20.69
CA ASP A 227 0.81 4.23 -19.40
C ASP A 227 1.99 5.22 -19.58
N LEU A 228 1.74 6.31 -20.32
CA LEU A 228 2.68 7.41 -20.59
C LEU A 228 2.50 8.56 -19.57
N TRP A 229 2.84 8.29 -18.32
CA TRP A 229 2.49 9.14 -17.18
C TRP A 229 3.48 10.25 -16.82
N THR A 230 4.57 10.39 -17.58
CA THR A 230 5.63 11.37 -17.29
C THR A 230 5.64 12.49 -18.32
N GLU A 231 6.18 13.66 -17.95
CA GLU A 231 6.35 14.77 -18.89
C GLU A 231 7.22 14.34 -20.08
N LEU A 232 8.32 13.63 -19.81
CA LEU A 232 9.21 13.08 -20.85
C LEU A 232 8.46 12.15 -21.81
N SER A 233 7.55 11.32 -21.31
CA SER A 233 6.76 10.39 -22.13
C SER A 233 5.66 11.09 -22.96
N SER A 234 5.05 12.16 -22.44
CA SER A 234 3.93 12.85 -23.08
C SER A 234 4.33 13.97 -24.06
N LYS A 235 5.50 14.60 -23.87
CA LYS A 235 6.02 15.65 -24.78
C LYS A 235 6.11 15.19 -26.24
N LYS A 236 5.75 16.05 -27.19
CA LYS A 236 6.02 15.75 -28.61
C LYS A 236 7.53 15.80 -28.88
N TYR A 237 8.00 15.02 -29.85
CA TYR A 237 9.44 14.94 -30.16
C TYR A 237 10.08 16.30 -30.51
N ASN A 238 9.34 17.16 -31.21
CA ASN A 238 9.79 18.52 -31.54
C ASN A 238 9.82 19.48 -30.33
N GLN A 239 9.21 19.11 -29.21
CA GLN A 239 9.20 19.88 -27.95
C GLN A 239 10.25 19.39 -26.95
N LEU A 240 10.98 18.31 -27.26
CA LEU A 240 12.05 17.81 -26.41
C LEU A 240 13.24 18.78 -26.45
N THR A 241 13.76 19.09 -25.27
CA THR A 241 15.02 19.80 -25.09
C THR A 241 16.19 18.97 -25.62
N ARG A 242 17.33 19.63 -25.89
CA ARG A 242 18.56 18.93 -26.30
C ARG A 242 19.03 17.91 -25.26
N ALA A 243 18.88 18.23 -23.97
CA ALA A 243 19.25 17.31 -22.89
C ALA A 243 18.36 16.06 -22.88
N GLU A 244 17.04 16.21 -23.05
CA GLU A 244 16.12 15.07 -23.14
C GLU A 244 16.40 14.21 -24.37
N LYS A 245 16.72 14.80 -25.53
CA LYS A 245 17.10 14.04 -26.73
C LYS A 245 18.39 13.25 -26.52
N ASN A 246 19.43 13.89 -25.99
CA ASN A 246 20.70 13.21 -25.68
C ASN A 246 20.50 12.06 -24.68
N LEU A 247 19.62 12.23 -23.68
CA LEU A 247 19.28 11.17 -22.74
C LEU A 247 18.60 9.98 -23.43
N LEU A 248 17.69 10.23 -24.36
CA LEU A 248 17.02 9.18 -25.13
C LEU A 248 17.99 8.47 -26.09
N ASP A 249 18.93 9.20 -26.71
CA ASP A 249 19.98 8.62 -27.54
C ASP A 249 20.90 7.70 -26.72
N GLU A 250 21.38 8.17 -25.57
CA GLU A 250 22.19 7.37 -24.65
C GLU A 250 21.43 6.13 -24.13
N MET A 251 20.14 6.30 -23.79
CA MET A 251 19.27 5.21 -23.40
C MET A 251 19.13 4.16 -24.51
N ALA A 252 18.93 4.59 -25.76
CA ALA A 252 18.82 3.69 -26.89
C ALA A 252 20.13 2.93 -27.15
N GLU A 253 21.28 3.61 -27.09
CA GLU A 253 22.59 2.97 -27.23
C GLU A 253 22.79 1.86 -26.19
N ILE A 254 22.55 2.15 -24.90
CA ILE A 254 22.69 1.19 -23.80
C ILE A 254 21.73 -0.01 -24.00
N LEU A 255 20.46 0.25 -24.30
CA LEU A 255 19.43 -0.80 -24.42
C LEU A 255 19.52 -1.62 -25.70
N SER A 256 20.19 -1.11 -26.74
CA SER A 256 20.49 -1.87 -27.96
C SER A 256 21.62 -2.90 -27.75
N SER A 257 22.37 -2.78 -26.65
CA SER A 257 23.41 -3.74 -26.31
C SER A 257 22.81 -5.10 -25.90
N GLY A 258 23.44 -6.20 -26.33
CA GLY A 258 22.98 -7.55 -25.99
C GLY A 258 23.22 -7.93 -24.51
N ASN A 259 24.13 -7.24 -23.83
CA ASN A 259 24.52 -7.47 -22.43
C ASN A 259 24.41 -6.16 -21.62
N ILE A 260 23.17 -5.73 -21.39
CA ILE A 260 22.85 -4.55 -20.60
C ILE A 260 23.33 -4.76 -19.16
N LYS A 261 24.19 -3.88 -18.66
CA LYS A 261 24.68 -3.94 -17.28
C LYS A 261 23.79 -3.12 -16.34
N ILE A 262 23.69 -3.56 -15.09
CA ILE A 262 22.88 -2.88 -14.08
C ILE A 262 23.46 -1.50 -13.75
N GLU A 263 24.77 -1.35 -13.78
CA GLU A 263 25.47 -0.07 -13.57
C GLU A 263 25.06 0.98 -14.59
N ASP A 264 24.96 0.60 -15.87
CA ASP A 264 24.55 1.49 -16.96
C ASP A 264 23.10 1.96 -16.78
N LEU A 265 22.21 1.06 -16.34
CA LEU A 265 20.83 1.41 -16.03
C LEU A 265 20.72 2.34 -14.81
N ASN A 266 21.54 2.16 -13.77
CA ASN A 266 21.57 3.06 -12.62
C ASN A 266 22.04 4.46 -13.04
N LEU A 267 23.03 4.55 -13.94
CA LEU A 267 23.49 5.84 -14.49
C LEU A 267 22.37 6.55 -15.26
N LEU A 268 21.60 5.80 -16.07
CA LEU A 268 20.42 6.35 -16.75
C LEU A 268 19.37 6.86 -15.75
N ILE A 269 19.10 6.11 -14.68
CA ILE A 269 18.17 6.52 -13.63
C ILE A 269 18.60 7.86 -12.99
N GLU A 270 19.89 8.05 -12.73
CA GLU A 270 20.42 9.29 -12.16
C GLU A 270 20.26 10.49 -13.09
N LYS A 271 20.24 10.27 -14.42
CA LYS A 271 20.06 11.30 -15.44
C LYS A 271 18.60 11.58 -15.79
N LEU A 272 17.65 10.75 -15.34
CA LEU A 272 16.22 10.98 -15.59
C LEU A 272 15.74 12.29 -14.93
N PRO A 273 14.72 12.94 -15.51
CA PRO A 273 14.00 14.00 -14.82
C PRO A 273 13.51 13.56 -13.43
N GLU A 274 13.62 14.44 -12.44
CA GLU A 274 13.32 14.13 -11.03
C GLU A 274 11.87 13.63 -10.82
N ASP A 275 10.95 14.08 -11.67
CA ASP A 275 9.54 13.73 -11.67
C ASP A 275 9.24 12.39 -12.36
N TYR A 276 10.15 11.84 -13.17
CA TYR A 276 9.87 10.69 -14.03
C TYR A 276 9.40 9.47 -13.22
N LEU A 277 10.25 8.94 -12.34
CA LEU A 277 9.90 7.80 -11.50
C LEU A 277 8.83 8.16 -10.46
N LYS A 278 8.87 9.39 -9.91
CA LYS A 278 7.87 9.85 -8.93
C LYS A 278 6.46 9.82 -9.52
N SER A 279 6.28 10.24 -10.77
CA SER A 279 5.01 10.24 -11.48
C SER A 279 4.50 8.81 -11.70
N ILE A 280 5.36 7.90 -12.14
CA ILE A 280 5.00 6.49 -12.33
C ILE A 280 4.56 5.86 -11.00
N PHE A 281 5.37 5.98 -9.94
CA PHE A 281 5.02 5.41 -8.64
C PHE A 281 3.78 6.05 -8.02
N SER A 282 3.55 7.34 -8.24
CA SER A 282 2.33 8.03 -7.81
C SER A 282 1.10 7.44 -8.49
N GLN A 283 1.14 7.24 -9.81
CA GLN A 283 0.04 6.63 -10.56
C GLN A 283 -0.21 5.18 -10.15
N LEU A 284 0.84 4.37 -10.02
CA LEU A 284 0.71 3.00 -9.51
C LEU A 284 0.03 2.99 -8.14
N LYS A 285 0.41 3.89 -7.23
CA LYS A 285 -0.22 4.02 -5.91
C LYS A 285 -1.70 4.42 -5.99
N ILE A 286 -2.06 5.37 -6.86
CA ILE A 286 -3.46 5.78 -7.10
C ILE A 286 -4.30 4.58 -7.60
N LEU A 287 -3.70 3.75 -8.46
CA LEU A 287 -4.31 2.53 -9.00
C LEU A 287 -4.32 1.36 -8.00
N GLY A 288 -3.91 1.58 -6.74
CA GLY A 288 -3.87 0.55 -5.70
C GLY A 288 -2.71 -0.45 -5.84
N ILE A 289 -1.73 -0.15 -6.70
CA ILE A 289 -0.53 -0.95 -6.93
C ILE A 289 0.59 -0.37 -6.06
N SER A 290 0.71 -0.89 -4.84
CA SER A 290 1.80 -0.57 -3.94
C SER A 290 2.74 -1.77 -3.74
N GLU A 291 4.03 -1.48 -3.55
CA GLU A 291 4.94 -2.45 -2.97
C GLU A 291 4.35 -2.80 -1.61
N ILE A 292 3.90 -4.05 -1.47
CA ILE A 292 3.89 -4.63 -0.15
C ILE A 292 5.38 -4.70 0.17
N LYS A 293 5.88 -3.80 1.02
CA LYS A 293 7.09 -4.11 1.76
C LYS A 293 6.78 -5.45 2.40
N GLU A 294 7.33 -6.53 1.86
CA GLU A 294 7.43 -7.75 2.62
C GLU A 294 7.97 -7.31 3.96
N LEU A 295 7.19 -7.53 5.02
CA LEU A 295 7.77 -7.52 6.36
C LEU A 295 8.91 -8.51 6.25
N GLY A 296 10.13 -7.98 6.20
CA GLY A 296 11.31 -8.73 5.78
C GLY A 296 11.36 -10.06 6.51
N ASN A 297 11.88 -11.08 5.82
CA ASN A 297 12.20 -12.39 6.38
C ASN A 297 12.63 -12.24 7.86
N PRO A 298 12.05 -13.00 8.82
CA PRO A 298 12.43 -12.94 10.23
C PRO A 298 13.96 -12.94 10.47
N LEU A 299 14.72 -13.60 9.61
CA LEU A 299 16.19 -13.65 9.64
C LEU A 299 16.87 -12.29 9.32
N GLU A 300 16.24 -11.42 8.53
CA GLU A 300 16.72 -10.05 8.27
C GLU A 300 16.37 -9.09 9.41
N LEU A 301 15.23 -9.28 10.07
CA LEU A 301 14.89 -8.58 11.31
C LEU A 301 15.93 -8.90 12.40
N GLU A 302 16.34 -10.15 12.54
CA GLU A 302 17.42 -10.55 13.47
C GLU A 302 18.73 -9.80 13.21
N LYS A 303 19.13 -9.59 11.95
CA LYS A 303 20.35 -8.81 11.62
C LYS A 303 20.22 -7.35 12.08
N LYS A 304 19.03 -6.76 11.96
CA LYS A 304 18.74 -5.38 12.36
C LYS A 304 18.64 -5.21 13.88
N PHE A 305 18.24 -6.27 14.58
CA PHE A 305 18.12 -6.34 16.04
C PHE A 305 19.26 -7.13 16.71
N LYS A 306 20.38 -7.36 16.02
CA LYS A 306 21.60 -7.88 16.65
C LYS A 306 22.14 -6.84 17.63
N PHE A 307 21.60 -6.86 18.85
CA PHE A 307 22.28 -6.34 20.01
C PHE A 307 23.62 -7.06 20.11
N THR A 308 24.71 -6.31 20.07
CA THR A 308 26.01 -6.78 20.53
C THR A 308 25.80 -7.39 21.92
N LYS A 309 26.12 -8.69 22.07
CA LYS A 309 26.17 -9.32 23.39
C LYS A 309 27.18 -8.53 24.22
N SER A 310 26.68 -7.61 25.03
CA SER A 310 27.40 -7.15 26.21
C SER A 310 27.78 -8.40 26.99
N ILE A 311 29.07 -8.60 27.17
CA ILE A 311 29.64 -9.71 27.92
C ILE A 311 28.97 -9.72 29.29
N ASN A 312 28.26 -10.81 29.60
CA ASN A 312 27.70 -11.05 30.92
C ASN A 312 28.84 -11.04 31.95
N LYS A 313 29.04 -9.91 32.62
CA LYS A 313 29.66 -9.90 33.94
C LYS A 313 28.68 -10.62 34.86
N SER A 314 29.10 -11.77 35.39
CA SER A 314 28.36 -12.48 36.42
C SER A 314 28.17 -11.57 37.62
N ILE A 315 27.00 -10.94 37.73
CA ILE A 315 26.62 -10.22 38.94
C ILE A 315 26.17 -11.31 39.92
N LYS A 316 27.05 -11.66 40.86
CA LYS A 316 26.67 -12.40 42.06
C LYS A 316 25.75 -11.49 42.88
N ASN A 317 24.44 -11.69 42.77
CA ASN A 317 23.51 -11.08 43.71
C ASN A 317 23.62 -11.83 45.03
N SER A 318 24.25 -11.18 46.01
CA SER A 318 24.15 -11.57 47.41
C SER A 318 22.70 -11.42 47.85
N LEU A 319 22.15 -12.50 48.41
CA LEU A 319 20.88 -12.48 49.11
C LEU A 319 21.02 -11.59 50.35
N CYS A 320 20.52 -10.35 50.27
CA CYS A 320 20.32 -9.52 51.44
C CYS A 320 18.87 -9.63 51.91
N HIS A 321 18.65 -10.40 52.97
CA HIS A 321 17.45 -10.28 53.79
C HIS A 321 17.46 -8.92 54.51
N ASN A 322 16.47 -8.06 54.24
CA ASN A 322 15.65 -7.39 55.26
C ASN A 322 14.65 -6.36 54.67
N LYS A 323 13.38 -6.44 55.11
CA LYS A 323 12.27 -5.45 55.02
C LYS A 323 11.82 -4.90 53.64
N SER A 324 12.44 -5.28 52.54
CA SER A 324 12.20 -4.71 51.20
C SER A 324 11.40 -5.62 50.25
N SER A 325 10.46 -6.43 50.75
CA SER A 325 9.61 -7.28 49.91
C SER A 325 8.11 -7.08 50.20
N ILE A 326 7.29 -7.41 49.21
CA ILE A 326 5.84 -7.61 49.36
C ILE A 326 5.64 -9.10 49.61
N TYR A 327 4.96 -9.46 50.68
CA TYR A 327 4.71 -10.85 51.04
C TYR A 327 3.22 -11.12 51.08
N LEU A 328 2.76 -12.01 50.21
CA LEU A 328 1.39 -12.51 50.15
C LEU A 328 1.37 -13.94 50.67
N LYS A 329 0.48 -14.24 51.60
CA LYS A 329 0.18 -15.59 52.09
C LYS A 329 -1.30 -15.92 51.87
N GLY A 330 -1.55 -17.13 51.37
CA GLY A 330 -2.88 -17.69 51.21
C GLY A 330 -3.75 -16.95 50.20
N GLY A 331 -3.19 -16.47 49.09
CA GLY A 331 -3.96 -15.81 48.03
C GLY A 331 -4.98 -16.77 47.41
N ARG A 332 -6.27 -16.40 47.45
CA ARG A 332 -7.39 -17.24 46.99
C ARG A 332 -8.35 -16.50 46.05
N GLN A 333 -8.04 -15.26 45.69
CA GLN A 333 -8.85 -14.50 44.73
C GLN A 333 -8.98 -15.25 43.39
N ASN A 334 -10.21 -15.40 42.91
CA ASN A 334 -10.56 -16.06 41.66
C ASN A 334 -10.04 -17.51 41.58
N ASN A 335 -9.03 -17.79 40.76
CA ASN A 335 -8.50 -19.13 40.55
C ASN A 335 -7.19 -19.41 41.31
N LEU A 336 -6.78 -18.51 42.21
CA LEU A 336 -5.61 -18.73 43.06
C LEU A 336 -5.90 -19.84 44.08
N LYS A 337 -4.97 -20.79 44.21
CA LYS A 337 -5.09 -21.97 45.08
C LYS A 337 -4.17 -21.82 46.29
N ASP A 338 -4.56 -20.96 47.22
CA ASP A 338 -3.83 -20.70 48.47
C ASP A 338 -2.37 -20.29 48.24
N VAL A 339 -2.17 -19.35 47.32
CA VAL A 339 -0.83 -18.99 46.83
C VAL A 339 -0.05 -18.17 47.86
N GLU A 340 1.16 -18.62 48.17
CA GLU A 340 2.14 -17.88 48.96
C GLU A 340 3.28 -17.39 48.07
N VAL A 341 3.56 -16.08 48.08
CA VAL A 341 4.58 -15.47 47.23
C VAL A 341 5.25 -14.28 47.91
N THR A 342 6.57 -14.15 47.69
CA THR A 342 7.36 -13.00 48.10
C THR A 342 7.88 -12.27 46.86
N ILE A 343 7.56 -10.99 46.71
CA ILE A 343 7.96 -10.14 45.59
C ILE A 343 8.98 -9.11 46.08
N PRO A 344 10.21 -9.07 45.55
CA PRO A 344 11.20 -8.08 45.94
C PRO A 344 10.81 -6.67 45.45
N LYS A 345 10.99 -5.65 46.29
CA LYS A 345 10.83 -4.25 45.90
C LYS A 345 12.06 -3.74 45.15
N ASN A 346 11.88 -2.62 44.45
CA ASN A 346 12.94 -1.92 43.70
C ASN A 346 13.62 -2.78 42.63
N GLN A 347 12.90 -3.80 42.15
CA GLN A 347 13.35 -4.71 41.10
C GLN A 347 12.20 -4.94 40.12
N ILE A 348 12.54 -5.21 38.86
CA ILE A 348 11.54 -5.63 37.87
C ILE A 348 11.23 -7.10 38.13
N THR A 349 10.04 -7.37 38.65
CA THR A 349 9.53 -8.73 38.84
C THR A 349 8.63 -9.09 37.66
N VAL A 350 8.90 -10.21 36.99
CA VAL A 350 8.10 -10.71 35.88
C VAL A 350 7.31 -11.93 36.34
N ILE A 351 5.98 -11.83 36.33
CA ILE A 351 5.07 -12.96 36.63
C ILE A 351 4.73 -13.66 35.31
N THR A 352 5.24 -14.89 35.14
CA THR A 352 5.06 -15.69 33.91
C THR A 352 4.15 -16.89 34.15
N GLY A 353 3.71 -17.54 33.06
CA GLY A 353 2.81 -18.70 33.11
C GLY A 353 1.80 -18.73 31.95
N VAL A 354 1.23 -19.90 31.69
CA VAL A 354 0.25 -20.13 30.61
C VAL A 354 -1.03 -19.30 30.77
N SER A 355 -1.77 -19.05 29.70
CA SER A 355 -3.06 -18.34 29.78
C SER A 355 -3.99 -19.04 30.79
N GLY A 356 -4.68 -18.27 31.62
CA GLY A 356 -5.55 -18.82 32.69
C GLY A 356 -4.82 -19.33 33.93
N SER A 357 -3.50 -19.24 34.05
CA SER A 357 -2.76 -19.72 35.24
C SER A 357 -2.92 -18.88 36.51
N GLY A 358 -3.69 -17.78 36.47
CA GLY A 358 -3.92 -16.90 37.63
C GLY A 358 -2.94 -15.72 37.78
N LYS A 359 -2.10 -15.43 36.77
CA LYS A 359 -1.17 -14.27 36.79
C LYS A 359 -1.87 -12.94 37.03
N SER A 360 -2.94 -12.69 36.25
CA SER A 360 -3.72 -11.46 36.36
C SER A 360 -4.44 -11.39 37.71
N SER A 361 -4.93 -12.53 38.22
CA SER A 361 -5.58 -12.58 39.52
C SER A 361 -4.65 -12.34 40.69
N LEU A 362 -3.39 -12.77 40.58
CA LEU A 362 -2.36 -12.41 41.54
C LEU A 362 -2.01 -10.90 41.46
N ALA A 363 -1.69 -10.40 40.26
CA ALA A 363 -1.15 -9.06 40.10
C ALA A 363 -2.21 -7.95 40.22
N PHE A 364 -3.30 -8.07 39.46
CA PHE A 364 -4.35 -7.05 39.37
C PHE A 364 -5.43 -7.29 40.44
N ASP A 365 -6.05 -8.47 40.43
CA ASP A 365 -7.25 -8.71 41.26
C ASP A 365 -6.94 -8.85 42.77
N THR A 366 -5.68 -9.14 43.14
CA THR A 366 -5.25 -9.29 44.54
C THR A 366 -4.34 -8.14 44.99
N ILE A 367 -3.13 -8.06 44.42
CA ILE A 367 -2.10 -7.13 44.91
C ILE A 367 -2.49 -5.67 44.62
N TYR A 368 -2.89 -5.36 43.39
CA TYR A 368 -3.29 -4.01 43.01
C TYR A 368 -4.61 -3.59 43.68
N GLU A 369 -5.64 -4.43 43.69
CA GLU A 369 -6.91 -4.09 44.35
C GLU A 369 -6.75 -3.86 45.86
N GLU A 370 -5.94 -4.66 46.55
CA GLU A 370 -5.65 -4.40 47.98
C GLU A 370 -4.83 -3.11 48.17
N GLY A 371 -3.93 -2.79 47.24
CA GLY A 371 -3.17 -1.54 47.27
C GLY A 371 -4.03 -0.31 47.04
N LYS A 372 -4.97 -0.41 46.08
CA LYS A 372 -6.02 0.56 45.81
C LYS A 372 -6.89 0.74 47.06
N ARG A 373 -7.42 -0.35 47.64
CA ARG A 373 -8.26 -0.33 48.85
C ARG A 373 -7.58 0.38 50.02
N ARG A 374 -6.35 -0.01 50.37
CA ARG A 374 -5.57 0.64 51.45
C ARG A 374 -5.31 2.11 51.19
N TYR A 375 -5.11 2.51 49.94
CA TYR A 375 -4.94 3.92 49.59
C TYR A 375 -6.22 4.72 49.84
N PHE A 376 -7.37 4.23 49.39
CA PHE A 376 -8.67 4.90 49.57
C PHE A 376 -9.15 4.93 51.02
N GLU A 377 -8.84 3.91 51.84
CA GLU A 377 -9.16 3.90 53.27
C GLU A 377 -8.53 5.07 54.05
N ASN A 378 -7.38 5.57 53.57
CA ASN A 378 -6.63 6.68 54.16
C ASN A 378 -7.04 8.07 53.65
N LEU A 379 -7.98 8.17 52.70
CA LEU A 379 -8.51 9.45 52.21
C LEU A 379 -9.65 9.97 53.10
N SER A 380 -9.96 11.27 52.98
CA SER A 380 -11.03 11.94 53.73
C SER A 380 -12.42 11.36 53.42
N ASN A 381 -13.37 11.52 54.34
CA ASN A 381 -14.71 10.91 54.24
C ASN A 381 -15.47 11.27 52.93
N GLY A 382 -15.20 12.41 52.30
CA GLY A 382 -15.81 12.79 51.03
C GLY A 382 -15.35 11.95 49.83
N ALA A 383 -14.15 11.37 49.87
CA ALA A 383 -13.62 10.46 48.84
C ALA A 383 -14.05 9.00 49.04
N LYS A 384 -14.55 8.64 50.23
CA LYS A 384 -15.05 7.29 50.55
C LYS A 384 -16.44 7.01 49.96
N LEU A 385 -17.17 8.05 49.52
CA LEU A 385 -18.53 7.94 48.99
C LEU A 385 -18.63 7.32 47.58
N SER A 386 -17.51 7.13 46.88
CA SER A 386 -17.54 6.88 45.43
C SER A 386 -17.34 5.41 45.02
N GLU A 387 -16.69 4.56 45.82
CA GLU A 387 -16.52 3.13 45.52
C GLU A 387 -16.41 2.30 46.82
N GLN A 388 -17.36 1.38 47.07
CA GLN A 388 -17.16 0.32 48.07
C GLN A 388 -16.21 -0.72 47.48
N LEU A 389 -14.93 -0.61 47.78
CA LEU A 389 -13.91 -1.56 47.31
C LEU A 389 -13.99 -2.85 48.12
N GLN A 390 -14.33 -3.96 47.45
CA GLN A 390 -14.31 -5.28 48.05
C GLN A 390 -12.87 -5.69 48.40
N LYS A 391 -12.68 -6.28 49.58
CA LYS A 391 -11.37 -6.78 50.01
C LYS A 391 -11.08 -8.11 49.28
N PRO A 392 -9.92 -8.25 48.59
CA PRO A 392 -9.53 -9.51 47.98
C PRO A 392 -9.32 -10.64 49.00
N GLU A 393 -9.48 -11.89 48.58
CA GLU A 393 -9.31 -13.06 49.45
C GLU A 393 -7.84 -13.47 49.61
N PHE A 394 -7.29 -13.24 50.81
CA PHE A 394 -5.97 -13.71 51.23
C PHE A 394 -5.84 -13.76 52.77
N ASP A 395 -4.85 -14.50 53.30
CA ASP A 395 -4.58 -14.57 54.74
C ASP A 395 -3.77 -13.36 55.23
N LEU A 396 -2.68 -13.05 54.54
CA LEU A 396 -1.78 -11.96 54.93
C LEU A 396 -1.16 -11.30 53.70
N LEU A 397 -1.16 -9.97 53.66
CA LEU A 397 -0.42 -9.19 52.67
C LEU A 397 0.37 -8.07 53.36
N GLN A 398 1.70 -8.22 53.40
CA GLN A 398 2.63 -7.30 54.05
C GLN A 398 3.51 -6.58 53.04
N GLY A 399 4.00 -5.39 53.42
CA GLY A 399 4.97 -4.64 52.62
C GLY A 399 4.38 -3.92 51.41
N LEU A 400 3.06 -3.86 51.22
CA LEU A 400 2.44 -3.18 50.08
C LEU A 400 2.62 -1.65 50.16
N THR A 401 3.02 -1.02 49.05
CA THR A 401 3.12 0.44 48.86
C THR A 401 1.97 0.93 47.97
N PRO A 402 1.70 2.24 47.87
CA PRO A 402 0.71 2.76 46.91
C PRO A 402 0.96 2.17 45.51
N THR A 403 -0.06 1.57 44.93
CA THR A 403 0.04 0.79 43.68
C THR A 403 -0.59 1.55 42.51
N ILE A 404 0.09 1.56 41.37
CA ILE A 404 -0.45 2.02 40.09
C ILE A 404 -0.48 0.83 39.14
N ALA A 405 -1.67 0.50 38.64
CA ALA A 405 -1.82 -0.46 37.56
C ALA A 405 -1.91 0.27 36.22
N ILE A 406 -1.12 -0.18 35.25
CA ILE A 406 -1.21 0.27 33.86
C ILE A 406 -1.83 -0.87 33.07
N GLU A 407 -3.10 -0.72 32.71
CA GLU A 407 -3.87 -1.71 31.96
C GLU A 407 -4.11 -1.26 30.53
N GLN A 408 -4.23 -2.22 29.61
CA GLN A 408 -4.76 -1.96 28.28
C GLN A 408 -6.30 -1.87 28.33
N LYS A 409 -6.86 -0.89 29.04
CA LYS A 409 -8.28 -0.56 28.91
C LYS A 409 -8.50 0.16 27.58
N LYS A 410 -9.52 -0.24 26.82
CA LYS A 410 -10.05 0.60 25.74
C LYS A 410 -10.55 1.88 26.42
N GLY A 411 -9.77 2.96 26.36
CA GLY A 411 -10.12 4.22 27.00
C GLY A 411 -11.53 4.66 26.63
N SER A 412 -12.21 5.40 27.52
CA SER A 412 -13.54 5.93 27.21
C SER A 412 -13.47 6.63 25.85
N GLN A 413 -14.40 6.32 24.94
CA GLN A 413 -14.46 6.91 23.60
C GLN A 413 -14.92 8.37 23.63
N ASN A 414 -14.52 9.15 24.64
CA ASN A 414 -14.76 10.57 24.61
C ASN A 414 -13.73 11.20 23.67
N PRO A 415 -14.14 11.73 22.50
CA PRO A 415 -13.21 12.35 21.55
C PRO A 415 -12.46 13.56 22.14
N ARG A 416 -12.91 14.09 23.28
CA ARG A 416 -12.23 15.16 24.04
C ARG A 416 -11.09 14.65 24.93
N SER A 417 -10.97 13.34 25.12
CA SER A 417 -9.86 12.69 25.83
C SER A 417 -8.74 12.38 24.86
N THR A 418 -7.83 13.34 24.69
CA THR A 418 -6.65 13.23 23.82
C THR A 418 -5.39 12.92 24.63
N VAL A 419 -4.31 12.53 23.95
CA VAL A 419 -2.97 12.43 24.57
C VAL A 419 -2.57 13.76 25.23
N GLY A 420 -2.98 14.89 24.64
CA GLY A 420 -2.70 16.21 25.17
C GLY A 420 -3.35 16.46 26.54
N THR A 421 -4.61 16.03 26.70
CA THR A 421 -5.32 16.14 27.98
C THR A 421 -4.86 15.10 29.00
N LEU A 422 -4.51 13.89 28.57
CA LEU A 422 -4.06 12.81 29.47
C LEU A 422 -2.70 13.08 30.10
N THR A 423 -1.80 13.71 29.34
CA THR A 423 -0.45 14.05 29.82
C THR A 423 -0.39 15.42 30.50
N SER A 424 -1.52 16.13 30.57
CA SER A 424 -1.62 17.54 31.00
C SER A 424 -0.75 18.53 30.21
N ILE A 425 -0.08 18.10 29.12
CA ILE A 425 0.71 18.99 28.26
C ILE A 425 -0.16 20.10 27.67
N TRP A 426 -1.44 19.81 27.44
CA TRP A 426 -2.41 20.78 26.98
C TRP A 426 -2.51 21.99 27.92
N ASP A 427 -2.48 21.81 29.24
CA ASP A 427 -2.56 22.92 30.19
C ASP A 427 -1.35 23.85 30.09
N TYR A 428 -0.16 23.29 29.94
CA TYR A 428 1.06 24.07 29.70
C TYR A 428 1.00 24.82 28.38
N LEU A 429 0.50 24.19 27.31
CA LEU A 429 0.33 24.85 26.01
C LEU A 429 -0.66 26.00 26.08
N ARG A 430 -1.79 25.83 26.78
CA ARG A 430 -2.76 26.92 26.99
C ARG A 430 -2.13 28.11 27.72
N MET A 431 -1.34 27.85 28.76
CA MET A 431 -0.60 28.92 29.45
C MET A 431 0.38 29.62 28.53
N LEU A 432 1.17 28.86 27.75
CA LEU A 432 2.10 29.40 26.76
C LEU A 432 1.37 30.28 25.73
N PHE A 433 0.26 29.82 25.18
CA PHE A 433 -0.53 30.57 24.20
C PHE A 433 -1.13 31.86 24.76
N VAL A 434 -1.52 31.89 26.05
CA VAL A 434 -1.91 33.14 26.71
C VAL A 434 -0.73 34.10 26.79
N SER A 435 0.46 33.60 27.10
CA SER A 435 1.67 34.42 27.25
C SER A 435 2.16 35.02 25.93
N ILE A 436 2.08 34.27 24.82
CA ILE A 436 2.60 34.71 23.51
C ILE A 436 1.53 35.21 22.54
N GLY A 437 0.25 34.94 22.83
CA GLY A 437 -0.87 35.18 21.94
C GLY A 437 -1.17 36.66 21.72
N LYS A 438 -1.23 37.08 20.46
CA LYS A 438 -1.67 38.43 20.05
C LYS A 438 -3.13 38.38 19.65
N SER A 439 -3.97 39.21 20.25
CA SER A 439 -5.40 39.27 19.93
C SER A 439 -5.66 40.14 18.70
N TYR A 440 -6.51 39.68 17.78
CA TYR A 440 -6.95 40.42 16.61
C TYR A 440 -8.48 40.54 16.59
N CYS A 441 -8.99 41.63 15.98
CA CYS A 441 -10.42 41.78 15.73
C CYS A 441 -10.87 40.78 14.65
N PRO A 442 -11.88 39.94 14.87
CA PRO A 442 -12.33 38.98 13.86
C PRO A 442 -12.95 39.66 12.62
N TYR A 443 -13.50 40.86 12.78
CA TYR A 443 -14.12 41.63 11.69
C TYR A 443 -13.11 42.46 10.91
N CYS A 444 -12.27 43.22 11.61
CA CYS A 444 -11.32 44.17 10.99
C CYS A 444 -9.92 43.56 10.74
N LYS A 445 -9.62 42.39 11.31
CA LYS A 445 -8.33 41.69 11.21
C LYS A 445 -7.09 42.49 11.66
N ILE A 446 -7.29 43.52 12.48
CA ILE A 446 -6.20 44.32 13.09
C ILE A 446 -5.97 43.95 14.56
N PRO A 447 -4.77 44.20 15.11
CA PRO A 447 -4.48 43.94 16.53
C PRO A 447 -5.43 44.70 17.47
N LEU A 448 -5.83 44.06 18.57
CA LEU A 448 -6.61 44.71 19.62
C LEU A 448 -5.70 45.47 20.60
N GLU A 449 -6.21 46.58 21.13
CA GLU A 449 -5.54 47.38 22.16
C GLU A 449 -6.14 47.11 23.55
N LYS A 450 -5.34 47.34 24.60
CA LYS A 450 -5.77 47.16 25.98
C LYS A 450 -6.73 48.28 26.37
N LYS A 451 -7.96 47.94 26.80
CA LYS A 451 -8.90 48.90 27.41
C LYS A 451 -8.74 48.94 28.93
N ASN A 452 -8.70 47.78 29.58
CA ASN A 452 -8.44 47.61 31.01
C ASN A 452 -7.83 46.23 31.31
N ASN A 453 -7.74 45.80 32.57
CA ASN A 453 -7.10 44.54 32.94
C ASN A 453 -7.84 43.27 32.46
N THR A 454 -9.13 43.37 32.14
CA THR A 454 -9.98 42.23 31.75
C THR A 454 -10.49 42.31 30.31
N LYS A 455 -10.37 43.47 29.64
CA LYS A 455 -10.94 43.74 28.32
C LYS A 455 -9.94 44.43 27.37
N ASN A 456 -10.02 44.04 26.11
CA ASN A 456 -9.37 44.68 24.96
C ASN A 456 -10.43 45.34 24.06
N TYR A 457 -10.02 46.20 23.13
CA TYR A 457 -10.93 46.81 22.14
C TYR A 457 -10.26 46.93 20.77
N CYS A 458 -11.04 47.00 19.71
CA CYS A 458 -10.53 47.24 18.36
C CYS A 458 -10.44 48.76 18.09
N PRO A 459 -9.29 49.31 17.69
CA PRO A 459 -9.16 50.74 17.44
C PRO A 459 -9.96 51.22 16.21
N HIS A 460 -10.29 50.33 15.26
CA HIS A 460 -11.04 50.67 14.05
C HIS A 460 -12.57 50.68 14.25
N CYS A 461 -13.15 49.59 14.77
CA CYS A 461 -14.61 49.48 14.96
C CYS A 461 -15.09 49.69 16.40
N GLN A 462 -14.17 49.99 17.33
CA GLN A 462 -14.44 50.24 18.75
C GLN A 462 -15.13 49.09 19.53
N THR A 463 -15.29 47.92 18.92
CA THR A 463 -15.86 46.73 19.58
C THR A 463 -14.97 46.26 20.73
N ILE A 464 -15.58 45.89 21.85
CA ILE A 464 -14.90 45.45 23.08
C ILE A 464 -14.86 43.93 23.14
N PHE A 465 -13.70 43.35 23.46
CA PHE A 465 -13.46 41.92 23.56
C PHE A 465 -12.88 41.55 24.93
N SER A 466 -13.13 40.33 25.40
CA SER A 466 -12.47 39.80 26.61
C SER A 466 -10.98 39.58 26.36
N LYS A 467 -10.15 39.78 27.39
CA LYS A 467 -8.73 39.44 27.31
C LYS A 467 -8.56 37.92 27.16
N ILE A 468 -7.59 37.51 26.33
CA ILE A 468 -7.21 36.11 26.17
C ILE A 468 -6.80 35.53 27.53
N ASN A 469 -7.36 34.36 27.85
CA ASN A 469 -7.06 33.57 29.04
C ASN A 469 -6.97 32.08 28.68
N THR A 470 -6.63 31.23 29.64
CA THR A 470 -6.43 29.79 29.37
C THR A 470 -7.71 29.11 28.89
N SER A 471 -8.89 29.60 29.29
CA SER A 471 -10.18 29.10 28.80
C SER A 471 -10.44 29.48 27.33
N THR A 472 -9.82 30.55 26.83
CA THR A 472 -9.90 30.93 25.40
C THR A 472 -9.26 29.86 24.51
N PHE A 473 -8.25 29.16 25.04
CA PHE A 473 -7.58 28.05 24.36
C PHE A 473 -8.05 26.68 24.87
N ASN A 474 -9.25 26.58 25.44
CA ASN A 474 -9.79 25.31 25.89
C ASN A 474 -10.91 24.84 24.96
N ALA A 475 -10.63 23.81 24.16
CA ALA A 475 -11.62 23.20 23.28
C ALA A 475 -12.80 22.56 24.03
N ASN A 476 -12.67 22.34 25.34
CA ASN A 476 -13.74 21.78 26.18
C ASN A 476 -14.61 22.84 26.86
N SER A 477 -14.29 24.14 26.76
CA SER A 477 -15.13 25.22 27.29
C SER A 477 -15.87 25.93 26.17
N HIS A 478 -17.10 26.38 26.43
CA HIS A 478 -17.90 27.14 25.47
C HIS A 478 -17.16 28.38 24.93
N THR A 479 -16.26 28.96 25.73
CA THR A 479 -15.48 30.15 25.36
C THR A 479 -14.31 29.88 24.40
N GLY A 480 -13.77 28.65 24.38
CA GLY A 480 -12.62 28.29 23.55
C GLY A 480 -12.94 27.23 22.50
N ALA A 481 -14.09 26.57 22.61
CA ALA A 481 -14.59 25.64 21.62
C ALA A 481 -14.99 26.39 20.34
N CYS A 482 -14.53 25.89 19.19
CA CYS A 482 -15.07 26.29 17.90
C CYS A 482 -16.58 26.00 17.87
N HIS A 483 -17.39 26.98 17.45
CA HIS A 483 -18.86 26.84 17.42
C HIS A 483 -19.34 25.83 16.38
N ASP A 484 -18.59 25.62 15.29
CA ASP A 484 -18.99 24.70 14.22
C ASP A 484 -18.76 23.24 14.63
N CYS A 485 -17.61 22.93 15.25
CA CYS A 485 -17.25 21.57 15.65
C CYS A 485 -17.42 21.30 17.15
N ASN A 486 -17.91 22.26 17.94
CA ASN A 486 -18.00 22.20 19.40
C ASN A 486 -16.69 21.76 20.07
N GLY A 487 -15.57 22.20 19.51
CA GLY A 487 -14.21 21.91 20.00
C GLY A 487 -13.68 20.50 19.67
N LEU A 488 -14.36 19.72 18.83
CA LEU A 488 -13.92 18.37 18.46
C LEU A 488 -12.81 18.36 17.39
N GLY A 489 -12.67 19.44 16.62
CA GLY A 489 -11.74 19.51 15.48
C GLY A 489 -12.23 18.81 14.21
N PHE A 490 -13.39 18.15 14.27
CA PHE A 490 -14.09 17.56 13.13
C PHE A 490 -15.61 17.71 13.32
N THR A 491 -16.36 17.68 12.23
CA THR A 491 -17.83 17.69 12.25
C THR A 491 -18.34 16.36 11.70
N TYR A 492 -19.40 15.83 12.32
CA TYR A 492 -20.14 14.74 11.72
C TYR A 492 -21.15 15.32 10.75
N GLN A 493 -21.00 14.96 9.48
CA GLN A 493 -21.98 15.30 8.47
C GLN A 493 -22.62 14.01 7.95
N VAL A 494 -23.91 14.08 7.72
CA VAL A 494 -24.65 13.02 7.05
C VAL A 494 -24.28 13.08 5.57
N ASN A 495 -23.82 11.96 5.01
CA ASN A 495 -23.63 11.84 3.56
C ASN A 495 -24.98 11.51 2.89
N PRO A 496 -25.60 12.45 2.15
CA PRO A 496 -26.92 12.22 1.57
C PRO A 496 -26.95 11.07 0.56
N GLN A 497 -25.84 10.81 -0.14
CA GLN A 497 -25.75 9.73 -1.13
C GLN A 497 -25.83 8.32 -0.51
N LEU A 498 -25.51 8.20 0.78
CA LEU A 498 -25.65 6.94 1.51
C LEU A 498 -27.06 6.73 2.06
N ILE A 499 -27.91 7.76 2.05
CA ILE A 499 -29.28 7.72 2.57
C ILE A 499 -30.30 7.70 1.43
N VAL A 500 -30.11 8.57 0.43
CA VAL A 500 -31.00 8.74 -0.71
C VAL A 500 -30.53 7.83 -1.84
N LYS A 501 -31.27 6.73 -2.06
CA LYS A 501 -31.06 5.78 -3.15
C LYS A 501 -31.40 6.40 -4.50
N ASP A 502 -32.54 7.08 -4.55
CA ASP A 502 -33.09 7.65 -5.77
C ASP A 502 -33.61 9.06 -5.48
N PRO A 503 -32.88 10.11 -5.89
CA PRO A 503 -33.26 11.49 -5.62
C PRO A 503 -34.44 11.96 -6.48
N THR A 504 -34.88 11.17 -7.47
CA THR A 504 -35.93 11.55 -8.41
C THR A 504 -37.34 11.22 -7.91
N ILE A 505 -37.45 10.43 -6.85
CA ILE A 505 -38.73 10.04 -6.24
C ILE A 505 -38.86 10.60 -4.82
N SER A 506 -40.10 10.68 -4.32
CA SER A 506 -40.34 11.20 -2.97
C SER A 506 -39.90 10.19 -1.90
N ILE A 507 -39.60 10.68 -0.69
CA ILE A 507 -39.31 9.81 0.47
C ILE A 507 -40.46 8.82 0.69
N LEU A 508 -41.71 9.25 0.50
CA LEU A 508 -42.88 8.39 0.62
C LEU A 508 -42.92 7.30 -0.45
N ASP A 509 -42.31 7.53 -1.61
CA ASP A 509 -42.27 6.56 -2.72
C ASP A 509 -41.05 5.63 -2.66
N GLY A 510 -40.20 5.77 -1.64
CA GLY A 510 -39.05 4.89 -1.41
C GLY A 510 -37.70 5.46 -1.82
N ALA A 511 -37.54 6.79 -1.78
CA ALA A 511 -36.25 7.44 -2.08
C ALA A 511 -35.10 6.98 -1.17
N THR A 512 -35.37 6.37 -0.01
CA THR A 512 -34.34 5.92 0.95
C THR A 512 -34.42 4.43 1.24
N TYR A 513 -33.27 3.80 1.52
CA TYR A 513 -33.18 2.38 1.90
C TYR A 513 -33.83 2.07 3.26
N TYR A 514 -33.89 3.06 4.16
CA TYR A 514 -34.30 2.85 5.54
C TYR A 514 -35.82 2.76 5.72
N PHE A 515 -36.59 3.48 4.92
CA PHE A 515 -38.05 3.55 5.07
C PHE A 515 -38.82 2.76 4.00
N GLY A 516 -38.18 2.48 2.85
CA GLY A 516 -38.85 1.85 1.70
C GLY A 516 -40.05 2.67 1.20
N LYS A 517 -40.92 2.07 0.38
CA LYS A 517 -42.14 2.73 -0.10
C LYS A 517 -43.19 2.78 1.01
N LEU A 518 -43.51 3.99 1.47
CA LEU A 518 -44.49 4.27 2.52
C LEU A 518 -45.87 4.60 1.96
N ARG A 519 -45.95 5.17 0.76
CA ARG A 519 -47.20 5.54 0.10
C ARG A 519 -48.00 4.28 -0.24
N GLY A 520 -49.23 4.21 0.28
CA GLY A 520 -50.14 3.07 0.08
C GLY A 520 -50.00 1.95 1.12
N LYS A 521 -49.12 2.07 2.13
CA LYS A 521 -49.13 1.16 3.28
C LYS A 521 -50.18 1.64 4.29
N SER A 522 -51.32 0.95 4.35
CA SER A 522 -52.29 1.08 5.44
C SER A 522 -51.64 0.62 6.75
N GLN A 523 -51.51 1.53 7.71
CA GLN A 523 -51.16 1.34 9.12
C GLN A 523 -50.35 0.08 9.47
N MET A 524 -49.04 0.23 9.65
CA MET A 524 -48.32 -0.60 10.62
C MET A 524 -47.98 0.26 11.83
N VAL A 525 -48.59 -0.12 12.95
CA VAL A 525 -48.35 0.36 14.31
C VAL A 525 -46.85 0.31 14.59
N ILE A 526 -46.23 1.47 14.79
CA ILE A 526 -44.90 1.55 15.37
C ILE A 526 -45.12 1.57 16.89
N GLY A 527 -44.98 0.41 17.52
CA GLY A 527 -44.77 0.31 18.97
C GLY A 527 -43.40 0.91 19.28
N TRP A 528 -43.38 1.89 20.17
CA TRP A 528 -42.18 2.50 20.72
C TRP A 528 -41.45 1.55 21.66
#